data_AF-R7JH48-F1
#
_entry.id   AF-R7JH48-F1
#
_cell.length_a   1.000
_cell.length_b   1.000
_cell.length_c   1.000
_cell.angle_alpha   90.00
_cell.angle_beta   90.00
_cell.angle_gamma   90.00
#
_symmetry.space_group_name_H-M   'P 1'
#
loop_
_entity.id
_entity.type
_entity.pdbx_description
1 polymer ?
#
loop_
_entity_poly.entity_id
_entity_poly.type
_entity_poly.pdbx_seq_one_letter_code
_entity_poly.pdbx_strand_id
1 'polypeptide(L)'
;MTEPHLDKITKAFIEDIQLRNGKPLYEISPEEAREFLCNLQKEFHTAIDANTEDITIFSTIAGDISVRLVRPEKHIDEKLPVIVYCHGGGWVMGDADAFDMTIRTIAVHTKSVVAFINYPRSPEFQYPDALNQIYAAIKYFAENGSDHNIDTKRIAVAGDSAGGNMAAAAAGIWLRQRQLK
;
A
#
# COMPACT_ATOMS: atom_id res chain seq x y z
N MET A 1 13.39 0.93 34.74
CA MET A 1 13.28 0.17 33.48
C MET A 1 14.48 0.55 32.63
N THR A 2 15.23 -0.40 32.10
CA THR A 2 16.32 -0.10 31.14
C THR A 2 15.72 0.47 29.87
N GLU A 3 16.33 1.52 29.31
CA GLU A 3 15.91 2.05 28.02
C GLU A 3 15.91 0.93 26.96
N PRO A 4 14.85 0.81 26.14
CA PRO A 4 14.83 -0.14 25.04
C PRO A 4 16.01 0.10 24.08
N HIS A 5 16.63 -0.98 23.60
CA HIS A 5 17.71 -0.88 22.62
C HIS A 5 17.16 -0.46 21.25
N LEU A 6 17.68 0.64 20.70
CA LEU A 6 17.52 1.04 19.31
C LEU A 6 18.85 0.84 18.57
N ASP A 7 18.80 0.31 17.35
CA ASP A 7 19.99 0.28 16.50
C ASP A 7 20.44 1.71 16.15
N LYS A 8 21.70 1.85 15.71
CA LYS A 8 22.33 3.17 15.49
C LYS A 8 21.58 4.02 14.47
N ILE A 9 21.05 3.42 13.41
CA ILE A 9 20.38 4.15 12.33
C ILE A 9 19.02 4.63 12.82
N THR A 10 18.23 3.73 13.44
CA THR A 10 16.93 4.07 14.01
C THR A 10 17.05 5.13 15.10
N LYS A 11 18.06 5.03 15.98
CA LYS A 11 18.29 6.03 17.03
C LYS A 11 18.57 7.42 16.45
N ALA A 12 19.48 7.51 15.47
CA ALA A 12 19.82 8.78 14.83
C ALA A 12 18.60 9.41 14.11
N PHE A 13 17.77 8.58 13.46
CA PHE A 13 16.52 9.04 12.86
C PHE A 13 15.56 9.63 13.90
N ILE A 14 15.33 8.94 15.03
CA ILE A 14 14.44 9.45 16.09
C ILE A 14 14.96 10.77 16.68
N GLU A 15 16.28 10.88 16.91
CA GLU A 15 16.90 12.11 17.39
C GLU A 15 16.73 13.26 16.39
N ASP A 16 16.91 13.02 15.09
CA ASP A 16 16.66 14.03 14.03
C ASP A 16 15.20 14.51 14.04
N ILE A 17 14.24 13.57 14.06
CA ILE A 17 12.81 13.92 14.10
C ILE A 17 12.45 14.74 15.34
N GLN A 18 13.02 14.42 16.51
CA GLN A 18 12.81 15.19 17.73
C GLN A 18 13.34 16.62 17.62
N LEU A 19 14.49 16.82 16.98
CA LEU A 19 15.09 18.15 16.77
C LEU A 19 14.24 19.06 15.87
N ARG A 20 13.40 18.50 15.00
CA ARG A 20 12.48 19.26 14.13
C ARG A 20 11.36 19.96 14.91
N ASN A 21 11.15 19.60 16.19
CA ASN A 21 10.20 20.24 17.11
C ASN A 21 8.78 20.41 16.53
N GLY A 22 8.30 19.41 15.80
CA GLY A 22 6.96 19.37 15.21
C GLY A 22 5.86 19.08 16.24
N LYS A 23 4.61 19.40 15.88
CA LYS A 23 3.45 19.06 16.70
C LYS A 23 3.15 17.55 16.63
N PRO A 24 2.57 16.95 17.69
CA PRO A 24 2.05 15.59 17.61
C PRO A 24 1.03 15.43 16.47
N LEU A 25 1.03 14.26 15.81
CA LEU A 25 0.17 14.00 14.64
C LEU A 25 -1.34 14.14 14.92
N TYR A 26 -1.78 13.96 16.17
CA TYR A 26 -3.18 14.11 16.56
C TYR A 26 -3.59 15.57 16.85
N GLU A 27 -2.64 16.51 16.85
CA GLU A 27 -2.89 17.95 17.04
C GLU A 27 -2.87 18.76 15.73
N ILE A 28 -2.64 18.08 14.60
CA ILE A 28 -2.63 18.67 13.26
C ILE A 28 -3.79 18.13 12.43
N SER A 29 -4.13 18.83 11.35
CA SER A 29 -5.18 18.40 10.42
C SER A 29 -4.77 17.13 9.65
N PRO A 30 -5.74 16.36 9.11
CA PRO A 30 -5.48 15.25 8.20
C PRO A 30 -4.58 15.64 7.02
N GLU A 31 -4.80 16.81 6.43
CA GLU A 31 -4.02 17.37 5.33
C GLU A 31 -2.56 17.57 5.72
N GLU A 32 -2.30 18.25 6.85
CA GLU A 32 -0.94 18.46 7.38
C GLU A 32 -0.25 17.12 7.68
N ALA A 33 -0.98 16.14 8.23
CA ALA A 33 -0.43 14.82 8.51
C ALA A 33 -0.06 14.05 7.23
N ARG A 34 -0.89 14.16 6.17
CA ARG A 34 -0.61 13.59 4.84
C ARG A 34 0.65 14.19 4.23
N GLU A 35 0.75 15.52 4.26
CA GLU A 35 1.93 16.24 3.75
C GLU A 35 3.19 15.89 4.52
N PHE A 36 3.11 15.81 5.86
CA PHE A 36 4.22 15.42 6.71
C PHE A 36 4.80 14.07 6.30
N LEU A 37 3.95 13.04 6.15
CA LEU A 37 4.40 11.71 5.75
C LEU A 37 5.02 11.71 4.35
N CYS A 38 4.39 12.41 3.39
CA CYS A 38 4.88 12.48 2.01
C CYS A 38 6.26 13.15 1.95
N ASN A 39 6.43 14.28 2.63
CA ASN A 39 7.70 15.02 2.66
C ASN A 39 8.80 14.22 3.36
N LEU A 40 8.48 13.59 4.48
CA LEU A 40 9.43 12.75 5.20
C LEU A 40 9.94 11.60 4.31
N GLN A 41 9.05 10.92 3.60
CA GLN A 41 9.44 9.82 2.70
C GLN A 41 10.30 10.30 1.52
N LYS A 42 10.02 11.50 0.98
CA LYS A 42 10.82 12.09 -0.10
C LYS A 42 12.26 12.38 0.32
N GLU A 43 12.50 12.79 1.57
CA GLU A 43 13.86 13.05 2.08
C GLU A 43 14.74 11.80 2.09
N PHE A 44 14.15 10.62 2.26
CA PHE A 44 14.86 9.34 2.32
C PHE A 44 14.65 8.46 1.07
N HIS A 45 14.01 9.00 0.03
CA HIS A 45 13.70 8.25 -1.20
C HIS A 45 14.98 7.93 -1.97
N THR A 46 15.05 6.69 -2.47
CA THR A 46 16.06 6.25 -3.42
C THR A 46 15.37 5.71 -4.66
N ALA A 47 15.88 6.07 -5.84
CA ALA A 47 15.35 5.58 -7.11
C ALA A 47 15.49 4.05 -7.23
N ILE A 48 14.41 3.40 -7.64
CA ILE A 48 14.36 1.96 -7.91
C ILE A 48 13.72 1.74 -9.28
N ASP A 49 14.48 1.08 -10.15
CA ASP A 49 14.11 0.80 -11.55
C ASP A 49 12.88 -0.11 -11.63
N ALA A 50 11.74 0.52 -11.87
CA ALA A 50 10.45 -0.13 -12.01
C ALA A 50 9.52 0.73 -12.89
N ASN A 51 8.68 0.07 -13.66
CA ASN A 51 7.64 0.71 -14.44
C ASN A 51 6.37 0.88 -13.59
N THR A 52 5.66 1.99 -13.78
CA THR A 52 4.41 2.30 -13.08
C THR A 52 3.30 2.60 -14.06
N GLU A 53 2.11 2.10 -13.78
CA GLU A 53 0.88 2.34 -14.54
C GLU A 53 -0.26 2.62 -13.57
N ASP A 54 -0.91 3.76 -13.71
CA ASP A 54 -2.10 4.11 -12.92
C ASP A 54 -3.35 3.69 -13.69
N ILE A 55 -4.15 2.81 -13.09
CA ILE A 55 -5.39 2.29 -13.66
C ILE A 55 -6.58 2.58 -12.75
N THR A 56 -7.77 2.52 -13.32
CA THR A 56 -9.03 2.49 -12.56
C THR A 56 -9.72 1.17 -12.84
N ILE A 57 -10.09 0.47 -11.77
CA ILE A 57 -10.87 -0.77 -11.86
C ILE A 57 -12.25 -0.53 -11.26
N PHE A 58 -13.28 -1.15 -11.82
CA PHE A 58 -14.66 -0.99 -11.35
C PHE A 58 -15.12 -2.20 -10.55
N SER A 59 -15.87 -1.94 -9.48
CA SER A 59 -16.56 -2.97 -8.70
C SER A 59 -17.98 -2.54 -8.34
N THR A 60 -18.94 -3.45 -8.49
CA THR A 60 -20.35 -3.17 -8.16
C THR A 60 -20.60 -2.87 -6.68
N ILE A 61 -19.68 -3.26 -5.80
CA ILE A 61 -19.79 -3.05 -4.35
C ILE A 61 -19.05 -1.81 -3.84
N ALA A 62 -18.10 -1.28 -4.62
CA ALA A 62 -17.17 -0.25 -4.14
C ALA A 62 -16.90 0.90 -5.13
N GLY A 63 -17.54 0.86 -6.31
CA GLY A 63 -17.39 1.85 -7.36
C GLY A 63 -16.06 1.76 -8.08
N ASP A 64 -15.56 2.91 -8.53
CA ASP A 64 -14.24 3.07 -9.12
C ASP A 64 -13.15 3.00 -8.04
N ILE A 65 -12.13 2.20 -8.31
CA ILE A 65 -11.00 1.98 -7.41
C ILE A 65 -9.73 2.37 -8.17
N SER A 66 -9.02 3.36 -7.64
CA SER A 66 -7.73 3.78 -8.18
C SER A 66 -6.65 2.80 -7.74
N VAL A 67 -5.84 2.33 -8.69
CA VAL A 67 -4.76 1.38 -8.43
C VAL A 67 -3.51 1.82 -9.19
N ARG A 68 -2.37 1.85 -8.51
CA ARG A 68 -1.06 1.95 -9.16
C ARG A 68 -0.45 0.56 -9.29
N LEU A 69 -0.22 0.12 -10.51
CA LEU A 69 0.55 -1.08 -10.81
C LEU A 69 2.03 -0.72 -10.89
N VAL A 70 2.88 -1.48 -10.19
CA VAL A 70 4.34 -1.34 -10.23
C VAL A 70 4.96 -2.66 -10.66
N ARG A 71 5.83 -2.61 -11.67
CA ARG A 71 6.47 -3.78 -12.27
C ARG A 71 7.99 -3.61 -12.32
N PRO A 72 8.77 -4.70 -12.12
CA PRO A 72 10.20 -4.65 -12.39
C PRO A 72 10.45 -4.31 -13.88
N GLU A 73 11.28 -3.31 -14.15
CA GLU A 73 11.50 -2.81 -15.51
C GLU A 73 11.97 -3.90 -16.49
N LYS A 74 12.81 -4.84 -16.01
CA LYS A 74 13.35 -5.95 -16.80
C LYS A 74 12.33 -7.04 -17.16
N HIS A 75 11.11 -6.97 -16.64
CA HIS A 75 10.08 -8.02 -16.76
C HIS A 75 8.73 -7.45 -17.21
N ILE A 76 8.72 -6.36 -17.98
CA ILE A 76 7.51 -5.66 -18.41
C ILE A 76 6.58 -6.54 -19.26
N ASP A 77 7.15 -7.40 -20.12
CA ASP A 77 6.42 -8.29 -21.03
C ASP A 77 6.11 -9.67 -20.42
N GLU A 78 6.58 -9.94 -19.20
CA GLU A 78 6.37 -11.23 -18.55
C GLU A 78 5.04 -11.29 -17.81
N LYS A 79 4.40 -12.46 -17.84
CA LYS A 79 3.25 -12.76 -16.98
C LYS A 79 3.73 -13.03 -15.55
N LEU A 80 3.55 -12.06 -14.66
CA LEU A 80 4.06 -12.08 -13.29
C LEU A 80 2.97 -12.33 -12.24
N PRO A 81 3.30 -12.93 -11.07
CA PRO A 81 2.38 -12.95 -9.93
C PRO A 81 2.07 -11.52 -9.45
N VAL A 82 0.98 -11.33 -8.69
CA VAL A 82 0.60 -10.02 -8.15
C VAL A 82 0.57 -10.02 -6.62
N ILE A 83 1.04 -8.91 -6.05
CA ILE A 83 0.90 -8.56 -4.65
C ILE A 83 -0.08 -7.38 -4.57
N VAL A 84 -1.28 -7.60 -4.04
CA VAL A 84 -2.20 -6.52 -3.70
C VAL A 84 -1.70 -5.87 -2.42
N TYR A 85 -1.24 -4.63 -2.52
CA TYR A 85 -0.58 -3.92 -1.43
C TYR A 85 -1.50 -2.86 -0.81
N CYS A 86 -1.69 -2.97 0.49
CA CYS A 86 -2.49 -2.06 1.31
C CYS A 86 -1.53 -1.22 2.15
N HIS A 87 -1.46 0.08 1.90
CA HIS A 87 -0.53 0.94 2.63
C HIS A 87 -0.96 1.23 4.07
N GLY A 88 0.02 1.50 4.94
CA GLY A 88 -0.18 2.03 6.28
C GLY A 88 -0.56 3.51 6.31
N GLY A 89 -0.21 4.21 7.40
CA GLY A 89 -0.56 5.63 7.58
C GLY A 89 -1.81 5.87 8.45
N GLY A 90 -2.20 4.88 9.26
CA GLY A 90 -3.27 5.04 10.25
C GLY A 90 -4.64 5.36 9.63
N TRP A 91 -4.90 4.87 8.42
CA TRP A 91 -6.09 5.15 7.59
C TRP A 91 -6.24 6.61 7.13
N VAL A 92 -5.49 7.56 7.68
CA VAL A 92 -5.59 8.99 7.40
C VAL A 92 -4.55 9.45 6.37
N MET A 93 -3.34 8.91 6.48
CA MET A 93 -2.16 9.31 5.70
C MET A 93 -1.81 8.25 4.64
N GLY A 94 -0.87 8.61 3.78
CA GLY A 94 -0.31 7.71 2.77
C GLY A 94 -0.99 7.86 1.41
N ASP A 95 -0.19 7.64 0.38
CA ASP A 95 -0.55 7.56 -1.03
C ASP A 95 0.57 6.82 -1.77
N ALA A 96 0.39 6.61 -3.07
CA ALA A 96 1.35 5.90 -3.88
C ALA A 96 2.72 6.59 -3.97
N ASP A 97 2.81 7.90 -3.72
CA ASP A 97 4.06 8.65 -3.76
C ASP A 97 4.83 8.48 -2.45
N ALA A 98 4.15 8.57 -1.30
CA ALA A 98 4.74 8.33 0.01
C ALA A 98 5.25 6.88 0.17
N PHE A 99 4.66 5.93 -0.56
CA PHE A 99 5.04 4.52 -0.53
C PHE A 99 5.79 4.05 -1.78
N ASP A 100 6.17 4.96 -2.69
CA ASP A 100 6.77 4.63 -3.99
C ASP A 100 8.02 3.74 -3.85
N MET A 101 8.96 4.13 -2.98
CA MET A 101 10.17 3.34 -2.73
C MET A 101 9.83 1.94 -2.20
N THR A 102 8.84 1.83 -1.30
CA THR A 102 8.42 0.54 -0.73
C THR A 102 7.84 -0.38 -1.79
N ILE A 103 6.87 0.09 -2.58
CA ILE A 103 6.22 -0.74 -3.60
C ILE A 103 7.17 -1.14 -4.73
N ARG A 104 8.08 -0.26 -5.14
CA ARG A 104 9.13 -0.58 -6.11
C ARG A 104 10.11 -1.63 -5.56
N THR A 105 10.53 -1.46 -4.30
CA THR A 105 11.40 -2.44 -3.62
C THR A 105 10.76 -3.81 -3.63
N ILE A 106 9.49 -3.91 -3.23
CA ILE A 106 8.74 -5.16 -3.20
C ILE A 106 8.64 -5.76 -4.60
N ALA A 107 8.24 -4.98 -5.60
CA ALA A 107 8.10 -5.45 -6.99
C ALA A 107 9.40 -6.09 -7.49
N VAL A 108 10.52 -5.36 -7.38
CA VAL A 108 11.84 -5.80 -7.86
C VAL A 108 12.32 -7.07 -7.14
N HIS A 109 12.28 -7.08 -5.80
CA HIS A 109 12.85 -8.19 -5.02
C HIS A 109 12.01 -9.46 -5.06
N THR A 110 10.70 -9.34 -5.31
CA THR A 110 9.79 -10.50 -5.38
C THR A 110 9.52 -10.95 -6.82
N LYS A 111 10.02 -10.23 -7.83
CA LYS A 111 9.68 -10.42 -9.25
C LYS A 111 8.15 -10.54 -9.44
N SER A 112 7.43 -9.58 -8.88
CA SER A 112 5.96 -9.54 -8.88
C SER A 112 5.46 -8.17 -9.31
N VAL A 113 4.23 -8.12 -9.82
CA VAL A 113 3.49 -6.87 -9.93
C VAL A 113 3.02 -6.47 -8.53
N VAL A 114 3.25 -5.22 -8.12
CA VAL A 114 2.60 -4.67 -6.94
C VAL A 114 1.42 -3.83 -7.37
N ALA A 115 0.21 -4.22 -6.97
CA ALA A 115 -1.00 -3.44 -7.15
C ALA A 115 -1.28 -2.64 -5.88
N PHE A 116 -0.83 -1.39 -5.85
CA PHE A 116 -1.07 -0.46 -4.75
C PHE A 116 -2.51 0.05 -4.83
N ILE A 117 -3.31 -0.23 -3.81
CA ILE A 117 -4.70 0.22 -3.77
C ILE A 117 -4.74 1.62 -3.15
N ASN A 118 -5.08 2.64 -3.95
CA ASN A 118 -5.30 4.01 -3.48
C ASN A 118 -6.68 4.10 -2.80
N TYR A 119 -6.83 3.39 -1.68
CA TYR A 119 -8.10 3.30 -0.97
C TYR A 119 -8.51 4.66 -0.37
N PRO A 120 -9.82 4.91 -0.18
CA PRO A 120 -10.30 6.14 0.41
C PRO A 120 -9.87 6.27 1.88
N ARG A 121 -9.40 7.47 2.25
CA ARG A 121 -8.80 7.74 3.55
C ARG A 121 -9.81 8.32 4.53
N SER A 122 -9.56 8.08 5.80
CA SER A 122 -10.25 8.74 6.91
C SER A 122 -9.71 10.16 7.12
N PRO A 123 -10.51 11.07 7.71
CA PRO A 123 -11.88 10.86 8.21
C PRO A 123 -13.00 10.97 7.16
N GLU A 124 -12.69 11.32 5.91
CA GLU A 124 -13.67 11.55 4.85
C GLU A 124 -14.44 10.29 4.49
N PHE A 125 -13.76 9.15 4.54
CA PHE A 125 -14.33 7.83 4.39
C PHE A 125 -14.01 6.98 5.61
N GLN A 126 -14.99 6.19 6.04
CA GLN A 126 -14.90 5.42 7.27
C GLN A 126 -15.05 3.93 6.98
N TYR A 127 -14.83 3.11 8.00
CA TYR A 127 -15.10 1.68 7.90
C TYR A 127 -16.56 1.45 7.43
N PRO A 128 -16.81 0.59 6.42
CA PRO A 128 -15.88 -0.35 5.78
C PRO A 128 -15.35 0.06 4.38
N ASP A 129 -15.37 1.33 3.98
CA ASP A 129 -15.14 1.76 2.59
C ASP A 129 -13.79 1.30 2.01
N ALA A 130 -12.69 1.57 2.71
CA ALA A 130 -11.36 1.13 2.29
C ALA A 130 -11.26 -0.41 2.19
N LEU A 131 -11.85 -1.11 3.16
CA LEU A 131 -11.84 -2.58 3.19
C LEU A 131 -12.62 -3.16 2.00
N ASN A 132 -13.76 -2.56 1.66
CA ASN A 132 -14.56 -2.97 0.50
C ASN A 132 -13.80 -2.79 -0.81
N GLN A 133 -13.08 -1.67 -0.98
CA GLN A 133 -12.25 -1.44 -2.17
C GLN A 133 -11.09 -2.45 -2.25
N ILE A 134 -10.39 -2.71 -1.14
CA ILE A 134 -9.28 -3.68 -1.13
C ILE A 134 -9.79 -5.09 -1.45
N TYR A 135 -10.89 -5.52 -0.84
CA TYR A 135 -11.51 -6.81 -1.15
C TYR A 135 -11.94 -6.91 -2.63
N ALA A 136 -12.57 -5.85 -3.15
CA ALA A 136 -12.96 -5.77 -4.55
C ALA A 136 -11.75 -5.85 -5.49
N ALA A 137 -10.64 -5.21 -5.17
CA ALA A 137 -9.41 -5.27 -5.96
C ALA A 137 -8.81 -6.68 -5.99
N ILE A 138 -8.77 -7.39 -4.85
CA ILE A 138 -8.32 -8.79 -4.80
C ILE A 138 -9.16 -9.65 -5.74
N LYS A 139 -10.49 -9.50 -5.68
CA LYS A 139 -11.40 -10.22 -6.57
C LYS A 139 -11.16 -9.85 -8.04
N TYR A 140 -11.03 -8.56 -8.35
CA TYR A 140 -10.78 -8.08 -9.70
C TYR A 140 -9.50 -8.70 -10.29
N PHE A 141 -8.38 -8.70 -9.56
CA PHE A 141 -7.13 -9.28 -10.06
C PHE A 141 -7.18 -10.81 -10.17
N ALA A 142 -8.00 -11.49 -9.35
CA ALA A 142 -8.24 -12.92 -9.50
C ALA A 142 -9.03 -13.27 -10.77
N GLU A 143 -9.97 -12.41 -11.18
CA GLU A 143 -10.87 -12.66 -12.30
C GLU A 143 -10.33 -12.08 -13.62
N ASN A 144 -9.75 -10.88 -13.59
CA ASN A 144 -9.41 -10.06 -14.75
C ASN A 144 -7.92 -9.68 -14.83
N GLY A 145 -7.07 -10.18 -13.92
CA GLY A 145 -5.64 -9.81 -13.89
C GLY A 145 -4.88 -10.16 -15.18
N SER A 146 -5.36 -11.12 -15.98
CA SER A 146 -4.68 -11.47 -17.24
C SER A 146 -4.66 -10.31 -18.25
N ASP A 147 -5.61 -9.37 -18.18
CA ASP A 147 -5.64 -8.16 -19.01
C ASP A 147 -4.45 -7.23 -18.74
N HIS A 148 -3.85 -7.40 -17.56
CA HIS A 148 -2.68 -6.66 -17.09
C HIS A 148 -1.43 -7.54 -17.08
N ASN A 149 -1.32 -8.61 -17.88
CA ASN A 149 -0.18 -9.54 -17.81
C ASN A 149 0.10 -10.07 -16.37
N ILE A 150 -0.94 -10.27 -15.56
CA ILE A 150 -0.83 -10.86 -14.22
C ILE A 150 -1.22 -12.34 -14.25
N ASP A 151 -0.44 -13.17 -13.58
CA ASP A 151 -0.77 -14.55 -13.25
C ASP A 151 -1.82 -14.61 -12.14
N THR A 152 -3.08 -14.72 -12.55
CA THR A 152 -4.27 -14.75 -11.67
C THR A 152 -4.28 -15.95 -10.71
N LYS A 153 -3.41 -16.94 -10.90
CA LYS A 153 -3.27 -18.09 -9.99
C LYS A 153 -2.31 -17.83 -8.83
N ARG A 154 -1.51 -16.77 -8.90
CA ARG A 154 -0.50 -16.42 -7.88
C ARG A 154 -0.74 -15.00 -7.39
N ILE A 155 -1.58 -14.90 -6.35
CA ILE A 155 -1.98 -13.64 -5.73
C ILE A 155 -1.58 -13.68 -4.26
N ALA A 156 -0.82 -12.67 -3.83
CA ALA A 156 -0.57 -12.38 -2.43
C ALA A 156 -1.25 -11.08 -2.02
N VAL A 157 -1.54 -10.94 -0.73
CA VAL A 157 -2.03 -9.69 -0.13
C VAL A 157 -1.03 -9.28 0.94
N ALA A 158 -0.58 -8.05 0.90
CA ALA A 158 0.42 -7.52 1.82
C ALA A 158 0.04 -6.10 2.28
N GLY A 159 0.60 -5.68 3.41
CA GLY A 159 0.44 -4.32 3.91
C GLY A 159 1.18 -4.11 5.22
N ASP A 160 1.43 -2.86 5.56
CA ASP A 160 2.10 -2.43 6.79
C ASP A 160 1.14 -1.69 7.72
N SER A 161 1.31 -1.83 9.04
CA SER A 161 0.51 -1.09 10.04
C SER A 161 -1.02 -1.23 9.79
N ALA A 162 -1.75 -0.13 9.60
CA ALA A 162 -3.17 -0.11 9.21
C ALA A 162 -3.45 -0.91 7.93
N GLY A 163 -2.54 -0.88 6.96
CA GLY A 163 -2.56 -1.69 5.76
C GLY A 163 -2.41 -3.18 6.04
N GLY A 164 -1.61 -3.56 7.04
CA GLY A 164 -1.50 -4.95 7.50
C GLY A 164 -2.80 -5.46 8.13
N ASN A 165 -3.51 -4.62 8.88
CA ASN A 165 -4.86 -4.91 9.36
C ASN A 165 -5.83 -5.15 8.19
N MET A 166 -5.86 -4.26 7.21
CA MET A 166 -6.75 -4.38 6.06
C MET A 166 -6.40 -5.56 5.15
N ALA A 167 -5.12 -5.84 4.94
CA ALA A 167 -4.64 -6.99 4.19
C ALA A 167 -5.14 -8.31 4.81
N ALA A 168 -4.98 -8.47 6.12
CA ALA A 168 -5.47 -9.64 6.85
C ALA A 168 -7.00 -9.78 6.77
N ALA A 169 -7.73 -8.68 6.99
CA ALA A 169 -9.19 -8.69 6.94
C ALA A 169 -9.71 -9.03 5.53
N ALA A 170 -9.21 -8.37 4.49
CA ALA A 170 -9.64 -8.57 3.11
C ALA A 170 -9.32 -9.98 2.60
N ALA A 171 -8.12 -10.50 2.91
CA ALA A 171 -7.76 -11.87 2.59
C ALA A 171 -8.67 -12.89 3.29
N GLY A 172 -9.02 -12.66 4.57
CA GLY A 172 -9.96 -13.50 5.31
C GLY A 172 -11.36 -13.52 4.69
N ILE A 173 -11.88 -12.36 4.29
CA ILE A 173 -13.17 -12.25 3.59
C ILE A 173 -13.11 -13.02 2.25
N TRP A 174 -12.04 -12.83 1.47
CA TRP A 174 -11.86 -13.49 0.19
C TRP A 174 -11.82 -15.01 0.29
N LEU A 175 -11.01 -15.55 1.20
CA LEU A 175 -10.92 -17.00 1.39
C LEU A 175 -12.25 -17.60 1.83
N ARG A 176 -12.97 -16.94 2.75
CA ARG A 176 -14.29 -17.40 3.19
C ARG A 176 -15.29 -17.44 2.03
N GLN A 177 -15.33 -16.39 1.20
CA GLN A 177 -16.26 -16.33 0.07
C GLN A 177 -15.96 -17.38 -1.01
N ARG A 178 -14.69 -17.77 -1.19
CA ARG A 178 -14.30 -18.85 -2.12
C ARG A 178 -14.71 -20.23 -1.66
N GLN A 179 -14.80 -20.48 -0.35
CA GLN A 179 -15.24 -21.76 0.20
C GLN A 179 -16.76 -21.95 0.15
N LEU A 180 -17.52 -20.87 0.00
CA LEU A 180 -18.98 -20.89 -0.10
C LEU A 180 -19.49 -21.08 -1.54
N LYS A 181 -18.58 -21.15 -2.53
CA LYS A 181 -18.87 -21.46 -3.94
C LYS A 181 -18.50 -22.89 -4.24
#